data_AF-A0A537HJ26-F1
#
_entry.id   AF-A0A537HJ26-F1
#
_cell.length_a   1.000
_cell.length_b   1.000
_cell.length_c   1.000
_cell.angle_alpha   90.00
_cell.angle_beta   90.00
_cell.angle_gamma   90.00
#
_symmetry.space_group_name_H-M   'P 1'
#
loop_
_entity.id
_entity.type
_entity.pdbx_description
1 polymer ?
#
loop_
_entity_poly.entity_id
_entity_poly.type
_entity_poly.pdbx_seq_one_letter_code
_entity_poly.pdbx_strand_id
1 'polypeptide(L)'
;MSLKNQRRLAASLLGSGESRIWIDPEETTRVESAITRQEIKSLIDSGRIRLLQKKGVSRHLRFLRDKRQLAPVSYKLLLGMSKGGAFRSRSHVDEYVKAHELQRKR
;
A
#
# COMPACT_ATOMS: atom_id res chain seq x y z
N MET A 1 -22.02 6.03 9.21
CA MET A 1 -22.21 6.88 8.01
C MET A 1 -21.08 6.59 7.02
N SER A 2 -20.86 7.39 5.96
CA SER A 2 -19.78 7.17 4.97
C SER A 2 -18.60 8.11 5.22
N LEU A 3 -17.40 7.56 5.43
CA LEU A 3 -16.13 8.30 5.63
C LEU A 3 -15.49 8.84 4.34
N LYS A 4 -16.19 8.78 3.19
CA LYS A 4 -15.61 9.14 1.89
C LYS A 4 -15.10 10.59 1.85
N ASN A 5 -15.87 11.52 2.42
CA ASN A 5 -15.49 12.94 2.43
C ASN A 5 -14.24 13.20 3.28
N GLN A 6 -14.15 12.56 4.44
CA GLN A 6 -13.01 12.64 5.36
C GLN A 6 -11.76 12.06 4.71
N ARG A 7 -11.87 10.90 4.03
CA ARG A 7 -10.75 10.31 3.27
C ARG A 7 -10.28 11.22 2.15
N ARG A 8 -11.19 11.86 1.42
CA ARG A 8 -10.87 12.82 0.35
C ARG A 8 -10.12 14.05 0.90
N LEU A 9 -10.58 14.63 2.00
CA LEU A 9 -9.92 15.77 2.63
C LEU A 9 -8.53 15.41 3.17
N ALA A 10 -8.41 14.28 3.86
CA ALA A 10 -7.13 13.77 4.36
C ALA A 10 -6.15 13.47 3.21
N ALA A 11 -6.63 12.86 2.13
CA ALA A 11 -5.86 12.58 0.91
C ALA A 11 -5.29 13.87 0.29
N SER A 12 -6.12 14.91 0.17
CA SER A 12 -5.70 16.23 -0.33
C SER A 12 -4.64 16.90 0.56
N LEU A 13 -4.79 16.81 1.89
CA LEU A 13 -3.81 17.38 2.84
C LEU A 13 -2.47 16.64 2.82
N LEU A 14 -2.49 15.32 2.64
CA LEU A 14 -1.31 14.46 2.64
C LEU A 14 -0.68 14.26 1.25
N GLY A 15 -1.23 14.88 0.20
CA GLY A 15 -0.74 14.74 -1.18
C GLY A 15 -0.77 13.29 -1.70
N SER A 16 -1.78 12.50 -1.29
CA SER A 16 -1.89 11.08 -1.59
C SER A 16 -3.28 10.71 -2.08
N GLY A 17 -3.46 9.50 -2.64
CA GLY A 17 -4.78 9.00 -3.03
C GLY A 17 -5.56 8.41 -1.84
N GLU A 18 -6.90 8.50 -1.88
CA GLU A 18 -7.81 8.05 -0.81
C GLU A 18 -7.58 6.59 -0.37
N SER A 19 -7.18 5.72 -1.30
CA SER A 19 -6.91 4.30 -1.04
C SER A 19 -5.79 4.07 -0.02
N ARG A 20 -4.91 5.06 0.19
CA ARG A 20 -3.78 4.96 1.13
C ARG A 20 -4.08 5.59 2.49
N ILE A 21 -5.25 6.18 2.68
CA ILE A 21 -5.66 6.73 3.96
C ILE A 21 -6.18 5.61 4.84
N TRP A 22 -5.52 5.40 5.98
CA TRP A 22 -5.94 4.53 7.07
C TRP A 22 -6.56 5.37 8.18
N ILE A 23 -7.65 4.87 8.73
CA ILE A 23 -8.40 5.50 9.82
C ILE A 23 -8.47 4.46 10.93
N ASP A 24 -8.23 4.92 12.16
CA ASP A 24 -8.35 4.10 13.36
C ASP A 24 -9.80 3.58 13.54
N PRO A 25 -10.03 2.25 13.58
CA PRO A 25 -11.37 1.69 13.76
C PRO A 25 -12.08 2.19 15.03
N GLU A 26 -11.34 2.37 16.12
CA GLU A 26 -11.89 2.72 17.44
C GLU A 26 -12.40 4.18 17.51
N GLU A 27 -11.84 5.05 16.68
CA GLU A 27 -12.13 6.50 16.68
C GLU A 27 -12.95 6.91 15.44
N THR A 28 -13.59 5.94 14.78
CA THR A 28 -14.36 6.16 13.56
C THR A 28 -15.43 7.23 13.77
N THR A 29 -16.15 7.19 14.89
CA THR A 29 -17.20 8.17 15.22
C THR A 29 -16.67 9.60 15.27
N ARG A 30 -15.49 9.79 15.88
CA ARG A 30 -14.87 11.10 16.00
C ARG A 30 -14.42 11.65 14.64
N VAL A 31 -13.93 10.76 13.78
CA VAL A 31 -13.54 11.11 12.41
C VAL A 31 -14.78 11.46 11.58
N GLU A 32 -15.90 10.74 11.75
CA GLU A 32 -17.16 11.06 11.07
C GLU A 32 -17.66 12.47 11.39
N SER A 33 -17.54 12.93 12.64
CA SER A 33 -17.95 14.28 13.04
C SER A 33 -17.07 15.40 12.50
N ALA A 34 -15.86 15.10 12.01
CA ALA A 34 -14.95 16.11 11.46
C ALA A 34 -15.44 16.56 10.07
N ILE A 35 -15.81 17.84 9.96
CA ILE A 35 -16.33 18.44 8.72
C ILE A 35 -15.27 19.36 8.09
N THR A 36 -14.44 19.99 8.91
CA THR A 36 -13.48 21.02 8.46
C THR A 36 -12.09 20.45 8.19
N ARG A 37 -11.32 21.15 7.34
CA ARG A 37 -9.91 20.77 7.03
C ARG A 37 -9.01 20.82 8.26
N GLN A 38 -9.29 21.72 9.21
CA GLN A 38 -8.52 21.87 10.45
C GLN A 38 -8.71 20.68 11.38
N GLU A 39 -9.94 20.21 11.55
CA GLU A 39 -10.22 19.00 12.35
C GLU A 39 -9.52 17.78 11.78
N ILE A 40 -9.57 17.59 10.45
CA ILE A 40 -8.84 16.49 9.79
C ILE A 40 -7.33 16.62 10.01
N LYS A 41 -6.78 17.84 10.00
CA LYS A 41 -5.36 18.08 10.29
C LYS A 41 -5.00 17.67 11.73
N SER A 42 -5.84 18.00 12.71
CA SER A 42 -5.65 17.58 14.10
C SER A 42 -5.74 16.05 14.27
N LEU A 43 -6.62 15.39 13.50
CA LEU A 43 -6.73 13.93 13.50
C LEU A 43 -5.51 13.24 12.86
N ILE A 44 -4.90 13.86 11.85
CA ILE A 44 -3.63 13.40 11.26
C ILE A 44 -2.49 13.54 12.26
N ASP A 45 -2.38 14.71 12.91
CA ASP A 45 -1.32 15.01 13.86
C ASP A 45 -1.35 14.09 15.08
N SER A 46 -2.56 13.84 15.60
CA SER A 46 -2.78 12.88 16.69
C SER A 46 -2.68 11.41 16.26
N GLY A 47 -2.43 11.14 14.97
CA GLY A 47 -2.18 9.81 14.44
C GLY A 47 -3.43 8.93 14.29
N ARG A 48 -4.64 9.49 14.35
CA ARG A 48 -5.90 8.74 14.11
C ARG A 48 -6.16 8.52 12.62
N ILE A 49 -5.62 9.43 11.79
CA ILE A 49 -5.58 9.29 10.34
C ILE A 49 -4.12 9.17 9.93
N ARG A 50 -3.77 8.09 9.22
CA ARG A 50 -2.39 7.83 8.79
C ARG A 50 -2.31 7.50 7.31
N LEU A 51 -1.16 7.82 6.73
CA LEU A 51 -0.82 7.40 5.37
C LEU A 51 -0.17 6.03 5.38
N LEU A 52 -0.76 5.05 4.70
CA LEU A 52 -0.16 3.75 4.49
C LEU A 52 1.06 3.86 3.57
N GLN A 53 2.15 3.20 3.97
CA GLN A 53 3.40 3.18 3.21
C GLN A 53 3.24 2.52 1.83
N LYS A 54 4.00 3.00 0.85
CA LYS A 54 3.97 2.42 -0.50
C LYS A 54 4.68 1.06 -0.48
N LYS A 55 3.96 -0.01 -0.82
CA LYS A 55 4.44 -1.41 -0.75
C LYS A 55 5.75 -1.69 -1.50
N GLY A 56 6.07 -0.91 -2.54
CA GLY A 56 7.36 -0.98 -3.25
C GLY A 56 7.65 -2.31 -3.98
N VAL A 57 6.62 -3.11 -4.26
CA VAL A 57 6.73 -4.45 -4.85
C VAL A 57 7.41 -4.44 -6.22
N SER A 58 7.00 -3.55 -7.13
CA SER A 58 7.60 -3.52 -8.48
C SER A 58 9.08 -3.15 -8.47
N ARG A 59 9.53 -2.37 -7.46
CA ARG A 59 10.96 -2.05 -7.27
C ARG A 59 11.72 -3.28 -6.77
N HIS A 60 11.12 -4.03 -5.84
CA HIS A 60 11.67 -5.28 -5.33
C HIS A 60 11.83 -6.33 -6.43
N LEU A 61 10.80 -6.53 -7.27
CA LEU A 61 10.88 -7.44 -8.41
C LEU A 61 11.99 -7.06 -9.40
N ARG A 62 12.18 -5.76 -9.65
CA ARG A 62 13.28 -5.28 -10.50
C ARG A 62 14.64 -5.62 -9.90
N PHE A 63 14.80 -5.42 -8.60
CA PHE A 63 16.01 -5.80 -7.87
C PHE A 63 16.31 -7.31 -7.96
N LEU A 64 15.30 -8.17 -7.77
CA LEU A 64 15.44 -9.63 -7.90
C LEU A 64 15.84 -10.05 -9.34
N ARG A 65 15.26 -9.39 -10.35
CA ARG A 65 15.64 -9.59 -11.76
C ARG A 65 17.08 -9.18 -12.03
N ASP A 66 17.49 -8.01 -11.54
CA ASP A 66 18.83 -7.46 -11.77
C ASP A 66 19.90 -8.32 -11.08
N LYS A 67 19.58 -8.90 -9.91
CA LYS A 67 20.40 -9.93 -9.24
C LYS A 67 20.36 -11.32 -9.90
N ARG A 68 19.64 -11.48 -11.02
CA ARG A 68 19.43 -12.75 -11.72
C ARG A 68 18.81 -13.86 -10.83
N GLN A 69 18.10 -13.49 -9.76
CA GLN A 69 17.41 -14.44 -8.88
C GLN A 69 16.07 -14.92 -9.47
N LEU A 70 15.51 -14.17 -10.42
CA LEU A 70 14.30 -14.54 -11.15
C LEU A 70 14.60 -14.79 -12.63
N ALA A 71 13.93 -15.77 -13.21
CA ALA A 71 13.90 -15.92 -14.67
C ALA A 71 13.11 -14.74 -15.31
N PRO A 72 13.43 -14.34 -16.56
CA PRO A 72 12.71 -13.26 -17.24
C PRO A 72 11.20 -13.48 -17.36
N VAL A 73 10.78 -14.74 -17.53
CA VAL A 73 9.36 -15.13 -17.60
C VAL A 73 8.69 -14.95 -16.22
N SER A 74 9.30 -15.47 -15.15
CA SER A 74 8.81 -15.30 -13.78
C SER A 74 8.69 -13.82 -13.40
N TYR A 75 9.66 -12.99 -13.77
CA TYR A 75 9.60 -11.54 -13.53
C TYR A 75 8.38 -10.90 -14.21
N LYS A 76 8.11 -11.22 -15.48
CA LYS A 76 6.95 -10.68 -16.21
C LYS A 76 5.62 -11.09 -15.56
N LEU A 77 5.49 -12.36 -15.17
CA LEU A 77 4.31 -12.88 -14.46
C LEU A 77 4.07 -12.12 -13.15
N LEU A 78 5.09 -12.07 -12.29
CA LEU A 78 5.02 -11.41 -10.99
C LEU A 78 4.76 -9.90 -11.13
N LEU A 79 5.30 -9.26 -12.16
CA LEU A 79 5.03 -7.86 -12.44
C LEU A 79 3.56 -7.63 -12.78
N GLY A 80 2.96 -8.49 -13.61
CA GLY A 80 1.52 -8.46 -13.91
C GLY A 80 0.67 -8.61 -12.65
N MET A 81 0.95 -9.64 -11.84
CA MET A 81 0.28 -9.87 -10.56
C MET A 81 0.43 -8.70 -9.58
N SER A 82 1.62 -8.06 -9.55
CA SER A 82 1.87 -6.91 -8.68
C SER A 82 1.02 -5.69 -9.03
N LYS A 83 0.74 -5.48 -10.32
CA LYS A 83 -0.14 -4.40 -10.78
C LYS A 83 -1.60 -4.68 -10.40
N GLY A 84 -1.99 -5.95 -10.33
CA GLY A 84 -3.30 -6.38 -9.84
C GLY A 84 -3.46 -6.39 -8.31
N GLY A 85 -2.44 -5.99 -7.55
CA GLY A 85 -2.52 -5.92 -6.09
C GLY A 85 -2.37 -7.27 -5.36
N ALA A 86 -1.93 -8.32 -6.05
CA ALA A 86 -1.76 -9.67 -5.47
C ALA A 86 -0.81 -9.69 -4.26
N PHE A 87 0.18 -8.78 -4.23
CA PHE A 87 1.18 -8.73 -3.17
C PHE A 87 0.87 -7.69 -2.09
N ARG A 88 1.10 -8.09 -0.84
CA ARG A 88 0.85 -7.27 0.36
C ARG A 88 2.08 -6.48 0.77
N SER A 89 3.26 -7.07 0.60
CA SER A 89 4.57 -6.51 0.97
C SER A 89 5.66 -7.11 0.08
N ARG A 90 6.93 -6.71 0.30
CA ARG A 90 8.09 -7.34 -0.34
C ARG A 90 8.26 -8.79 0.14
N SER A 91 8.09 -9.05 1.43
CA SER A 91 8.18 -10.40 2.01
C SER A 91 7.16 -11.35 1.39
N HIS A 92 5.93 -10.90 1.16
CA HIS A 92 4.91 -11.72 0.48
C HIS A 92 5.36 -12.11 -0.94
N VAL A 93 6.11 -11.26 -1.65
CA VAL A 93 6.70 -11.61 -2.95
C VAL A 93 7.75 -12.71 -2.78
N ASP A 94 8.63 -12.59 -1.79
CA ASP A 94 9.70 -13.55 -1.54
C ASP A 94 9.15 -14.92 -1.15
N GLU A 95 8.15 -14.95 -0.26
CA GLU A 95 7.38 -16.16 0.09
C GLU A 95 6.73 -16.78 -1.14
N TYR A 96 6.08 -15.97 -1.97
CA TYR A 96 5.42 -16.44 -3.19
C TYR A 96 6.41 -17.05 -4.19
N VAL A 97 7.55 -16.37 -4.42
CA VAL A 97 8.63 -16.85 -5.30
C VAL A 97 9.20 -18.17 -4.80
N LYS A 98 9.38 -18.31 -3.48
CA LYS A 98 9.86 -19.55 -2.87
C LYS A 98 8.84 -20.68 -2.98
N ALA A 99 7.56 -20.41 -2.70
CA ALA A 99 6.48 -21.40 -2.76
C ALA A 99 6.23 -21.95 -4.17
N HIS A 100 6.42 -21.14 -5.21
CA HIS A 100 6.18 -21.53 -6.61
C HIS A 100 7.46 -21.88 -7.36
N GLU A 101 8.59 -22.03 -6.67
CA GLU A 101 9.91 -22.35 -7.25
C GLU A 101 10.31 -21.45 -8.44
N LEU A 102 9.86 -20.20 -8.44
CA LEU A 102 10.07 -19.25 -9.55
C LEU A 102 11.50 -18.68 -9.61
N GLN A 103 12.38 -19.18 -8.75
CA GLN A 103 13.77 -18.82 -8.69
C GLN A 103 14.49 -19.29 -9.96
N ARG A 104 15.46 -18.50 -10.41
CA ARG A 104 16.32 -18.93 -11.51
C ARG A 104 17.20 -20.08 -11.01
N LYS A 105 16.95 -21.29 -11.51
CA LYS A 105 17.84 -22.44 -11.30
C LYS A 105 19.22 -22.10 -11.90
N ARG A 106 20.27 -22.33 -11.11
CA ARG A 106 21.66 -22.15 -11.54
C ARG A 106 22.04 -23.21 -12.56
#